data_AF-A0A1S7SJ84-F1
#
_entry.id   AF-A0A1S7SJ84-F1
#
_cell.length_a   1.000
_cell.length_b   1.000
_cell.length_c   1.000
_cell.angle_alpha   90.00
_cell.angle_beta   90.00
_cell.angle_gamma   90.00
#
_symmetry.space_group_name_H-M   'P 1'
#
loop_
_entity.id
_entity.type
_entity.pdbx_description
1 polymer ?
#
loop_
_entity_poly.entity_id
_entity_poly.type
_entity_poly.pdbx_seq_one_letter_code
_entity_poly.pdbx_strand_id
1 'polypeptide(L)' 'MILAQIFQPLDELRRLRKRIAHYEPALNRNIAPRYDSLLDLIGYISQATAWWVDDQSSVMEVLA' A
#
# COMPACT_ATOMS: atom_id res chain seq x y z
N MET A 1 4.01 -7.87 -20.96
CA MET A 1 2.89 -8.06 -20.00
C MET A 1 3.27 -7.75 -18.55
N ILE A 2 4.52 -8.03 -18.11
CA ILE A 2 5.00 -7.77 -16.74
C ILE A 2 5.10 -6.27 -16.38
N LEU A 3 5.49 -5.42 -17.34
CA LEU A 3 5.63 -3.97 -17.09
C LEU A 3 4.31 -3.34 -16.61
N ALA A 4 3.18 -3.70 -17.20
CA ALA A 4 1.87 -3.17 -16.78
C ALA A 4 1.51 -3.56 -15.34
N GLN A 5 1.91 -4.76 -14.89
CA GLN A 5 1.66 -5.24 -13.53
C GLN A 5 2.50 -4.49 -12.48
N ILE A 6 3.63 -3.90 -12.87
CA ILE A 6 4.49 -3.13 -11.97
C ILE A 6 4.13 -1.63 -12.02
N PHE A 7 3.88 -1.09 -13.22
CA PHE A 7 3.62 0.34 -13.39
C PHE A 7 2.28 0.78 -12.77
N GLN A 8 1.24 -0.06 -12.83
CA GLN A 8 -0.06 0.28 -12.26
C GLN A 8 -0.01 0.44 -10.73
N PRO A 9 0.50 -0.52 -9.93
CA PRO A 9 0.67 -0.35 -8.48
C PRO A 9 1.58 0.83 -8.11
N LEU A 10 2.64 1.06 -8.89
CA LEU A 10 3.59 2.14 -8.60
C LEU A 10 2.97 3.52 -8.76
N ASP A 11 2.15 3.71 -9.80
CA ASP A 11 1.41 4.96 -10.01
C ASP A 11 0.33 5.18 -8.95
N GLU A 12 -0.34 4.11 -8.52
CA GLU A 12 -1.28 4.18 -7.41
C GLU A 12 -0.60 4.57 -6.09
N LEU A 13 0.55 3.98 -5.79
CA LEU A 13 1.35 4.30 -4.61
C LEU A 13 1.82 5.76 -4.64
N ARG A 14 2.24 6.24 -5.82
CA ARG A 14 2.68 7.63 -6.01
C ARG A 14 1.54 8.62 -5.76
N ARG A 15 0.32 8.29 -6.21
CA ARG A 15 -0.89 9.09 -5.96
C ARG A 15 -1.27 9.05 -4.48
N LEU A 16 -1.25 7.88 -3.84
CA LEU A 16 -1.55 7.73 -2.41
C LEU A 16 -0.58 8.57 -1.57
N ARG A 17 0.73 8.47 -1.82
CA ARG A 17 1.75 9.28 -1.15
C ARG A 17 1.51 10.78 -1.34
N LYS A 18 1.17 11.22 -2.56
CA LYS A 18 0.83 12.62 -2.82
C LYS A 18 -0.37 13.07 -1.99
N ARG A 19 -1.39 12.24 -1.85
CA ARG A 19 -2.61 12.56 -1.08
C ARG A 19 -2.35 12.61 0.43
N ILE A 20 -1.57 11.67 0.97
CA ILE A 20 -1.11 11.69 2.37
C ILE A 20 -0.30 12.97 2.63
N ALA A 21 0.66 13.29 1.76
CA ALA A 21 1.46 14.50 1.87
C ALA A 21 0.64 15.80 1.74
N HIS A 22 -0.49 15.75 1.02
CA HIS A 22 -1.42 16.85 0.87
C HIS A 22 -2.54 16.86 1.92
N TYR A 23 -2.48 16.01 2.94
CA TYR A 23 -3.54 15.79 3.94
C TYR A 23 -4.93 15.63 3.31
N GLU A 24 -5.01 15.07 2.10
CA GLU A 24 -6.29 14.75 1.49
C GLU A 24 -6.91 13.57 2.24
N PRO A 25 -8.17 13.70 2.72
CA PRO A 25 -8.81 12.59 3.38
C PRO A 25 -8.96 11.39 2.44
N ALA A 26 -8.30 10.28 2.79
CA ALA A 26 -8.50 8.98 2.17
C ALA A 26 -9.78 8.28 2.67
N LEU A 27 -10.58 8.97 3.50
CA LEU A 27 -11.71 8.50 4.32
C LEU A 27 -12.82 7.72 3.59
N ASN A 28 -12.89 7.78 2.26
CA ASN A 28 -13.95 7.14 1.46
C ASN A 28 -13.47 5.99 0.55
N ARG A 29 -12.24 5.50 0.73
CA ARG A 29 -11.75 4.35 -0.04
C ARG A 29 -11.59 3.13 0.85
N ASN A 30 -11.90 1.95 0.33
CA ASN A 30 -11.61 0.69 1.01
C ASN A 30 -10.08 0.53 1.09
N ILE A 31 -9.53 0.68 2.30
CA ILE A 31 -8.09 0.68 2.56
C ILE A 31 -7.56 -0.75 2.67
N ALA A 32 -8.39 -1.72 3.05
CA ALA A 32 -8.01 -3.14 3.19
C ALA A 32 -7.32 -3.71 1.93
N PRO A 33 -7.95 -3.72 0.73
CA PRO A 33 -7.31 -4.30 -0.47
C PRO A 33 -6.07 -3.52 -0.93
N ARG A 34 -5.93 -2.27 -0.49
CA ARG A 34 -4.77 -1.42 -0.80
C ARG A 34 -3.58 -1.76 0.08
N TYR A 35 -3.85 -2.14 1.32
CA TYR A 35 -2.84 -2.59 2.26
C TYR A 35 -2.21 -3.90 1.78
N ASP A 36 -3.04 -4.87 1.39
CA ASP A 36 -2.57 -6.15 0.84
C ASP A 36 -1.71 -5.94 -0.41
N SER A 37 -2.17 -5.09 -1.33
CA SER A 37 -1.41 -4.74 -2.55
C SER A 37 -0.06 -4.08 -2.26
N LEU A 38 0.05 -3.36 -1.13
CA LEU A 38 1.27 -2.70 -0.71
C LEU A 38 2.27 -3.71 -0.10
N LEU A 39 1.78 -4.63 0.72
CA LEU A 39 2.61 -5.72 1.26
C LEU A 39 3.14 -6.61 0.14
N ASP A 40 2.31 -6.95 -0.85
CA ASP A 40 2.73 -7.71 -2.03
C ASP A 40 3.84 -6.98 -2.81
N LEU A 41 3.68 -5.67 -3.02
CA LEU A 41 4.66 -4.87 -3.74
C LEU A 41 6.01 -4.82 -3.01
N ILE A 42 5.98 -4.66 -1.70
CA ILE A 42 7.19 -4.69 -0.87
C ILE A 42 7.80 -6.09 -0.88
N GLY A 43 6.97 -7.15 -0.84
CA GLY A 43 7.40 -8.55 -0.88
C GLY A 43 8.17 -8.89 -2.14
N TYR A 44 7.81 -8.33 -3.30
CA TYR A 44 8.58 -8.49 -4.54
C TYR A 44 10.03 -7.97 -4.45
N ILE A 45 10.29 -7.00 -3.56
CA ILE A 45 11.63 -6.45 -3.33
C ILE A 45 12.31 -7.16 -2.16
N SER A 46 11.59 -7.34 -1.06
CA SER A 46 12.09 -7.92 0.19
C SER A 46 10.93 -8.43 1.05
N GLN A 47 10.84 -9.75 1.19
CA GLN A 47 9.85 -10.39 2.05
C GLN A 47 10.01 -9.98 3.53
N ALA A 48 11.25 -9.83 4.00
CA ALA A 48 11.53 -9.41 5.37
C ALA A 48 11.01 -8.01 5.65
N THR A 49 11.08 -7.11 4.67
CA THR A 49 10.55 -5.75 4.79
C THR A 49 9.03 -5.73 4.77
N ALA A 50 8.39 -6.58 3.96
CA ALA A 50 6.93 -6.70 3.95
C ALA A 50 6.41 -7.15 5.32
N TRP A 51 7.04 -8.16 5.94
CA TRP A 51 6.68 -8.62 7.27
C TRP A 51 6.91 -7.56 8.36
N TRP A 52 8.00 -6.82 8.28
CA TRP A 52 8.25 -5.72 9.23
C TRP A 52 7.20 -4.61 9.10
N VAL A 53 6.77 -4.30 7.87
CA VAL A 53 5.69 -3.32 7.64
C VAL A 53 4.34 -3.84 8.15
N ASP A 54 4.07 -5.14 8.00
CA ASP A 54 2.86 -5.77 8.51
C ASP A 54 2.79 -5.69 10.04
N ASP A 55 3.87 -6.12 10.72
CA ASP A 55 4.00 -6.13 12.18
C ASP A 55 3.89 -4.73 12.82
N GLN A 56 4.37 -3.69 12.15
CA GLN A 56 4.38 -2.32 12.67
C GLN A 56 3.15 -1.50 12.28
N SER A 57 2.20 -2.06 11.53
CA SER A 57 1.05 -1.32 11.03
C SER A 57 -0.24 -1.62 11.78
N SER A 58 -0.85 -0.59 12.40
CA SER A 58 -2.18 -0.69 13.01
C SER A 58 -3.35 -0.67 12.01
N VAL A 59 -3.09 -0.79 10.70
CA VAL A 59 -4.15 -0.73 9.68
C VAL A 59 -5.19 -1.84 9.88
N MET A 60 -4.74 -3.05 10.23
CA MET A 60 -5.65 -4.16 10.51
C MET A 60 -6.44 -3.96 11.82
N GLU A 61 -5.85 -3.30 12.81
CA GLU A 61 -6.54 -2.98 14.07
C GLU A 61 -7.64 -1.92 13.88
N VAL A 62 -7.44 -0.97 12.96
CA VAL A 62 -8.39 0.11 12.67
C VAL A 62 -9.53 -0.34 11.73
N LEU A 63 -9.31 -1.41 10.96
CA LEU A 63 -10.29 -1.95 10.00
C LEU A 63 -11.15 -3.10 10.56
N ALA A 64 -10.80 -3.65 11.73
CA ALA A 64 -11.56 -4.68 12.45
C ALA A 64 -12.79 -4.11 13.19
#